data_AF-A0A7J8J225-F1
#
_entry.id   AF-A0A7J8J225-F1
#
_cell.length_a   1.000
_cell.length_b   1.000
_cell.length_c   1.000
_cell.angle_alpha   90.00
_cell.angle_beta   90.00
_cell.angle_gamma   90.00
#
_symmetry.space_group_name_H-M   'P 1'
#
loop_
_entity.id
_entity.type
_entity.pdbx_description
1 polymer ?
#
loop_
_entity_poly.entity_id
_entity_poly.type
_entity_poly.pdbx_seq_one_letter_code
_entity_poly.pdbx_strand_id
1 'polypeptide(L)'
;MIRNCSCGHYLYPLPHGEKYCNSHDFPDWVYCYSELRRSLGQRETCIRMCKESCNDTQYKMTISMADWPSEASEDWIFHVLSQERDQSTNITLSRKGIVKLNIYFQEFNYRTIEESAANNIVWLLSNLGGQFGFWMGGSVLCLIEFAEIAIDFLWITVIRLVAFFKGLRQRRAQARYAGPPPTVAELVEAHTNFAFQPDTANHGPKPGAYPDEQTLPIPGTPPPNYDSLRLQPLDVIESDSEGDPI
;
A
#
# COMPACT_ATOMS: atom_id res chain seq x y z
N MET A 1 33.56 18.23 -2.22
CA MET A 1 34.35 19.45 -2.48
C MET A 1 33.75 20.64 -1.73
N ILE A 2 32.71 21.32 -2.21
CA ILE A 2 32.03 22.44 -1.50
C ILE A 2 31.76 22.14 -0.02
N ARG A 3 31.15 20.98 0.32
CA ARG A 3 30.87 20.58 1.72
C ARG A 3 32.09 20.40 2.64
N ASN A 4 33.31 20.29 2.10
CA ASN A 4 34.53 20.01 2.87
C ASN A 4 35.57 21.15 2.76
N CYS A 5 35.66 21.82 1.61
CA CYS A 5 36.65 22.87 1.33
C CYS A 5 35.99 24.25 1.07
N SER A 6 34.67 24.36 1.14
CA SER A 6 33.88 25.60 1.00
C SER A 6 34.06 26.37 -0.33
N CYS A 7 34.56 25.72 -1.38
CA CYS A 7 34.72 26.30 -2.72
C CYS A 7 34.48 25.27 -3.84
N GLY A 8 34.47 25.73 -5.10
CA GLY A 8 34.35 24.90 -6.32
C GLY A 8 35.65 24.80 -7.11
N HIS A 9 35.92 23.65 -7.73
CA HIS A 9 37.19 23.39 -8.45
C HIS A 9 37.06 23.78 -9.92
N TYR A 10 38.02 24.55 -10.46
CA TYR A 10 37.93 25.18 -11.78
C TYR A 10 37.66 24.24 -12.98
N LEU A 11 38.10 22.97 -12.91
CA LEU A 11 37.82 21.95 -13.95
C LEU A 11 36.35 21.49 -14.03
N TYR A 12 35.50 21.85 -13.06
CA TYR A 12 34.11 21.42 -13.01
C TYR A 12 33.18 22.64 -13.04
N PRO A 13 31.98 22.53 -13.65
CA PRO A 13 31.01 23.62 -13.65
C PRO A 13 30.61 23.98 -12.21
N LEU A 14 30.62 25.28 -11.92
CA LEU A 14 30.32 25.81 -10.59
C LEU A 14 28.80 25.93 -10.35
N PRO A 15 28.26 25.42 -9.23
CA PRO A 15 26.87 25.66 -8.86
C PRO A 15 26.57 27.14 -8.61
N HIS A 16 25.32 27.56 -8.84
CA HIS A 16 24.88 28.93 -8.58
C HIS A 16 25.04 29.30 -7.09
N GLY A 17 25.59 30.49 -6.84
CA GLY A 17 25.81 31.03 -5.49
C GLY A 17 27.17 30.69 -4.87
N GLU A 18 27.92 29.75 -5.46
CA GLU A 18 29.24 29.35 -4.98
C GLU A 18 30.38 30.16 -5.63
N LYS A 19 31.61 30.00 -5.12
CA LYS A 19 32.84 30.60 -5.68
C LYS A 19 33.87 29.54 -6.06
N TYR A 20 34.67 29.82 -7.09
CA TYR A 20 35.84 29.01 -7.41
C TYR A 20 36.90 29.11 -6.30
N CYS A 21 37.64 28.03 -6.06
CA CYS A 21 38.78 28.03 -5.15
C CYS A 21 39.89 28.95 -5.65
N ASN A 22 40.48 29.68 -4.73
CA ASN A 22 41.57 30.61 -4.95
C ASN A 22 42.51 30.55 -3.74
N SER A 23 43.81 30.70 -3.97
CA SER A 23 44.82 30.65 -2.89
C SER A 23 44.74 31.86 -1.94
N HIS A 24 44.08 32.95 -2.34
CA HIS A 24 43.83 34.10 -1.47
C HIS A 24 42.66 33.87 -0.49
N ASP A 25 41.54 33.35 -0.98
CA ASP A 25 40.31 33.17 -0.19
C ASP A 25 40.31 31.85 0.61
N PHE A 26 40.97 30.81 0.08
CA PHE A 26 40.94 29.44 0.61
C PHE A 26 42.33 28.78 0.58
N PRO A 27 43.34 29.23 1.34
CA PRO A 27 44.74 28.78 1.18
C PRO A 27 44.92 27.24 1.18
N ASP A 28 44.13 26.52 1.98
CA ASP A 28 44.22 25.05 2.11
C ASP A 28 43.44 24.26 1.03
N TRP A 29 42.84 24.93 0.04
CA TRP A 29 42.00 24.29 -0.99
C TRP A 29 42.73 23.15 -1.73
N VAL A 30 44.04 23.33 -1.97
CA VAL A 30 44.89 22.36 -2.67
C VAL A 30 45.01 21.06 -1.87
N TYR A 31 45.28 21.16 -0.57
CA TYR A 31 45.41 20.01 0.32
C TYR A 31 44.08 19.28 0.42
N CYS A 32 43.00 20.01 0.74
CA CYS A 32 41.65 19.47 0.86
C CYS A 32 41.18 18.76 -0.42
N TYR A 33 41.37 19.36 -1.61
CA TYR A 33 41.06 18.69 -2.87
C TYR A 33 41.90 17.41 -3.09
N SER A 34 43.19 17.42 -2.71
CA SER A 34 44.07 16.26 -2.86
C SER A 34 43.66 15.08 -1.97
N GLU A 35 43.20 15.33 -0.75
CA GLU A 35 42.67 14.30 0.15
C GLU A 35 41.35 13.73 -0.36
N LEU A 36 40.39 14.59 -0.74
CA LEU A 36 39.11 14.17 -1.30
C LEU A 36 39.30 13.29 -2.55
N ARG A 37 40.25 13.65 -3.42
CA ARG A 37 40.57 12.89 -4.65
C ARG A 37 41.22 11.53 -4.37
N ARG A 38 41.93 11.37 -3.24
CA ARG A 38 42.51 10.10 -2.78
C ARG A 38 41.52 9.25 -1.97
N SER A 39 40.47 9.84 -1.41
CA SER A 39 39.49 9.14 -0.58
C SER A 39 38.63 8.14 -1.38
N LEU A 40 38.90 6.86 -1.21
CA LEU A 40 38.11 5.78 -1.82
C LEU A 40 36.66 5.76 -1.32
N GLY A 41 36.43 6.01 -0.03
CA GLY A 41 35.10 6.00 0.58
C GLY A 41 34.16 7.07 0.03
N GLN A 42 34.68 8.26 -0.32
CA GLN A 42 33.86 9.27 -1.02
C GLN A 42 33.51 8.82 -2.44
N ARG A 43 34.47 8.24 -3.18
CA ARG A 43 34.21 7.72 -4.54
C ARG A 43 33.16 6.62 -4.54
N GLU A 44 33.25 5.67 -3.62
CA GLU A 44 32.27 4.59 -3.45
C GLU A 44 30.88 5.13 -3.07
N THR A 45 30.83 6.11 -2.17
CA THR A 45 29.56 6.76 -1.78
C THR A 45 28.87 7.40 -2.98
N CYS A 46 29.61 8.08 -3.85
CA CYS A 46 29.06 8.65 -5.09
C CYS A 46 28.57 7.58 -6.06
N ILE A 47 29.34 6.50 -6.27
CA ILE A 47 28.96 5.38 -7.15
C ILE A 47 27.68 4.71 -6.66
N ARG A 48 27.53 4.47 -5.34
CA ARG A 48 26.32 3.86 -4.78
C ARG A 48 25.10 4.80 -4.80
N MET A 49 25.32 6.12 -4.78
CA MET A 49 24.24 7.12 -4.78
C MET A 49 23.72 7.42 -6.20
N CYS A 50 24.58 7.34 -7.21
CA CYS A 50 24.21 7.53 -8.61
C CYS A 50 23.70 6.21 -9.20
N LYS A 51 22.46 6.20 -9.70
CA LYS A 51 21.94 5.04 -10.46
C LYS A 51 22.41 5.11 -11.91
N GLU A 52 22.50 3.94 -12.54
CA GLU A 52 22.75 3.82 -13.99
C GLU A 52 21.55 4.35 -14.79
N SER A 53 21.83 4.84 -16.01
CA SER A 53 20.83 5.37 -16.94
C SER A 53 20.25 4.26 -17.81
N CYS A 54 18.92 4.15 -17.89
CA CYS A 54 18.25 3.16 -18.74
C CYS A 54 18.51 3.36 -20.25
N ASN A 55 18.71 4.61 -20.68
CA ASN A 55 19.02 4.95 -22.06
C ASN A 55 20.48 5.35 -22.15
N ASP A 56 21.34 4.44 -22.62
CA ASP A 56 22.76 4.69 -22.88
C ASP A 56 23.06 4.62 -24.39
N THR A 57 23.93 5.50 -24.89
CA THR A 57 24.30 5.58 -26.31
C THR A 57 25.82 5.58 -26.45
N GLN A 58 26.38 4.41 -26.77
CA GLN A 58 27.84 4.22 -26.88
C GLN A 58 28.32 4.31 -28.33
N TYR A 59 29.23 5.23 -28.60
CA TYR A 59 29.85 5.39 -29.91
C TYR A 59 31.16 4.59 -30.00
N LYS A 60 31.11 3.44 -30.69
CA LYS A 60 32.32 2.69 -31.03
C LYS A 60 33.05 3.36 -32.19
N MET A 61 34.23 3.92 -31.94
CA MET A 61 35.04 4.62 -32.94
C MET A 61 36.19 3.73 -33.44
N THR A 62 36.44 3.77 -34.75
CA THR A 62 37.65 3.21 -35.39
C THR A 62 38.47 4.38 -35.92
N ILE A 63 39.72 4.52 -35.46
CA ILE A 63 40.58 5.66 -35.83
C ILE A 63 41.62 5.20 -36.84
N SER A 64 41.69 5.87 -37.98
CA SER A 64 42.75 5.75 -38.98
C SER A 64 43.41 7.12 -39.20
N MET A 65 44.72 7.13 -39.41
CA MET A 65 45.51 8.33 -39.65
C MET A 65 46.36 8.17 -40.91
N ALA A 66 46.54 9.27 -41.63
CA ALA A 66 47.38 9.36 -42.81
C ALA A 66 47.93 10.80 -42.91
N ASP A 67 49.11 10.96 -43.50
CA ASP A 67 49.72 12.28 -43.66
C ASP A 67 48.91 13.16 -44.62
N TRP A 68 48.63 14.38 -44.19
CA TRP A 68 47.93 15.40 -44.97
C TRP A 68 48.46 16.79 -44.57
N PRO A 69 48.73 17.70 -45.53
CA PRO A 69 48.58 17.57 -46.99
C PRO A 69 49.63 16.65 -47.62
N SER A 70 49.45 16.31 -48.91
CA SER A 70 50.49 15.67 -49.70
C SER A 70 51.50 16.70 -50.21
N GLU A 71 52.75 16.29 -50.43
CA GLU A 71 53.85 17.14 -50.92
C GLU A 71 53.44 18.00 -52.15
N ALA A 72 52.77 17.40 -53.14
CA ALA A 72 52.30 18.09 -54.34
C ALA A 72 51.14 19.09 -54.11
N SER A 73 50.45 19.02 -52.96
CA SER A 73 49.33 19.92 -52.61
C SER A 73 49.65 20.88 -51.47
N GLU A 74 50.83 20.76 -50.85
CA GLU A 74 51.23 21.51 -49.65
C GLU A 74 51.14 23.02 -49.88
N ASP A 75 51.87 23.55 -50.87
CA ASP A 75 51.95 24.99 -51.12
C ASP A 75 50.60 25.60 -51.54
N TRP A 76 49.80 24.88 -52.35
CA TRP A 76 48.45 25.33 -52.73
C TRP A 76 47.52 25.40 -51.52
N ILE A 77 47.50 24.36 -50.67
CA ILE A 77 46.62 24.31 -49.50
C ILE A 77 47.01 25.40 -48.49
N PHE A 78 48.29 25.64 -48.25
CA PHE A 78 48.71 26.75 -47.39
C PHE A 78 48.39 28.13 -47.98
N HIS A 79 48.48 28.31 -49.29
CA HIS A 79 48.09 29.55 -49.94
C HIS A 79 46.59 29.84 -49.74
N VAL A 80 45.70 28.89 -50.05
CA VAL A 80 44.25 29.02 -49.86
C VAL A 80 43.89 29.28 -48.39
N LEU A 81 44.44 28.48 -47.46
CA LEU A 81 44.20 28.66 -46.03
C LEU A 81 44.71 30.00 -45.51
N SER A 82 45.76 30.57 -46.10
CA SER A 82 46.25 31.90 -45.73
C SER A 82 45.31 33.02 -46.19
N GLN A 83 44.75 32.89 -47.40
CA GLN A 83 43.81 33.86 -47.96
C GLN A 83 42.45 33.84 -47.23
N GLU A 84 41.93 32.67 -46.84
CA GLU A 84 40.71 32.57 -46.04
C GLU A 84 40.89 33.12 -44.60
N ARG A 85 42.12 33.05 -44.07
CA ARG A 85 42.46 33.46 -42.69
C ARG A 85 42.83 34.95 -42.57
N ASP A 86 42.90 35.69 -43.67
CA ASP A 86 43.43 37.06 -43.74
C ASP A 86 42.59 38.10 -42.95
N GLN A 87 41.38 37.75 -42.50
CA GLN A 87 40.61 38.53 -41.52
C GLN A 87 41.23 38.51 -40.09
N SER A 88 42.12 37.57 -39.78
CA SER A 88 42.74 37.43 -38.45
C SER A 88 44.16 37.99 -38.44
N THR A 89 44.31 39.20 -37.91
CA THR A 89 45.52 40.05 -37.99
C THR A 89 46.78 39.51 -37.31
N ASN A 90 46.76 38.32 -36.72
CA ASN A 90 47.83 37.84 -35.84
C ASN A 90 47.96 36.30 -35.76
N ILE A 91 47.66 35.56 -36.83
CA ILE A 91 47.75 34.08 -36.85
C ILE A 91 48.68 33.59 -37.97
N THR A 92 49.92 33.26 -37.62
CA THR A 92 50.85 32.57 -38.52
C THR A 92 50.42 31.13 -38.76
N LEU A 93 50.17 30.77 -40.03
CA LEU A 93 49.92 29.38 -40.44
C LEU A 93 51.23 28.58 -40.37
N SER A 94 51.44 27.86 -39.27
CA SER A 94 52.53 26.89 -39.16
C SER A 94 52.29 25.71 -40.09
N ARG A 95 53.31 25.34 -40.91
CA ARG A 95 53.26 24.18 -41.81
C ARG A 95 52.98 22.85 -41.10
N LYS A 96 53.22 22.77 -39.78
CA LYS A 96 52.95 21.58 -38.94
C LYS A 96 51.80 21.80 -37.93
N GLY A 97 51.06 22.89 -38.06
CA GLY A 97 49.98 23.28 -37.13
C GLY A 97 48.57 23.02 -37.64
N ILE A 98 48.42 22.27 -38.74
CA ILE A 98 47.12 21.95 -39.35
C ILE A 98 46.74 20.50 -39.10
N VAL A 99 45.46 20.24 -38.83
CA VAL A 99 44.90 18.91 -38.61
C VAL A 99 43.63 18.79 -39.43
N LYS A 100 43.54 17.76 -40.28
CA LYS A 100 42.32 17.41 -41.01
C LYS A 100 41.60 16.29 -40.27
N LEU A 101 40.44 16.60 -39.72
CA LEU A 101 39.55 15.62 -39.10
C LEU A 101 38.45 15.22 -40.08
N ASN A 102 38.20 13.93 -40.23
CA ASN A 102 37.07 13.40 -41.00
C ASN A 102 36.26 12.47 -40.11
N ILE A 103 35.02 12.85 -39.79
CA ILE A 103 34.09 12.05 -38.98
C ILE A 103 32.97 11.56 -39.89
N TYR A 104 32.84 10.24 -40.02
CA TYR A 104 31.83 9.60 -40.84
C TYR A 104 31.36 8.30 -40.20
N PHE A 105 30.15 7.87 -40.54
CA PHE A 105 29.64 6.56 -40.12
C PHE A 105 30.27 5.46 -40.98
N GLN A 106 30.82 4.42 -40.35
CA GLN A 106 31.38 3.27 -41.06
C GLN A 106 30.30 2.49 -41.84
N GLU A 107 29.11 2.37 -41.23
CA GLU A 107 27.93 1.70 -41.79
C GLU A 107 26.68 2.51 -41.39
N PHE A 108 25.61 2.45 -42.19
CA PHE A 108 24.33 3.09 -41.87
C PHE A 108 23.48 2.32 -40.85
N ASN A 109 23.92 1.13 -40.44
CA ASN A 109 23.21 0.29 -39.47
C ASN A 109 23.54 0.75 -38.05
N TYR A 110 22.51 1.03 -37.25
CA TYR A 110 22.64 1.18 -35.80
C TYR A 110 22.46 -0.19 -35.12
N ARG A 111 23.11 -0.36 -33.96
CA ARG A 111 22.93 -1.55 -33.11
C ARG A 111 22.20 -1.13 -31.83
N THR A 112 20.91 -1.39 -31.75
CA THR A 112 20.16 -1.34 -30.49
C THR A 112 20.38 -2.62 -29.68
N ILE A 113 20.30 -2.48 -28.36
CA ILE A 113 20.18 -3.58 -27.41
C ILE A 113 19.01 -3.17 -26.50
N GLU A 114 17.96 -3.98 -26.49
CA GLU A 114 16.72 -3.71 -25.75
C GLU A 114 16.42 -4.91 -24.85
N GLU A 115 16.01 -4.64 -23.61
CA GLU A 115 15.65 -5.68 -22.65
C GLU A 115 14.13 -5.69 -22.46
N SER A 116 13.51 -6.86 -22.61
CA SER A 116 12.08 -7.06 -22.41
C SER A 116 11.83 -8.03 -21.25
N ALA A 117 10.76 -7.79 -20.48
CA ALA A 117 10.40 -8.66 -19.37
C ALA A 117 9.99 -10.05 -19.88
N ALA A 118 10.74 -11.09 -19.47
CA ALA A 118 10.44 -12.48 -19.87
C ALA A 118 9.07 -12.96 -19.38
N ASN A 119 8.65 -12.52 -18.18
CA ASN A 119 7.44 -12.96 -17.52
C ASN A 119 6.49 -11.77 -17.30
N ASN A 120 5.47 -11.64 -18.15
CA ASN A 120 4.38 -10.68 -17.94
C ASN A 120 3.41 -11.14 -16.84
N ILE A 121 2.65 -10.21 -16.25
CA ILE A 121 1.69 -10.53 -15.17
C ILE A 121 0.63 -11.56 -15.63
N VAL A 122 0.22 -11.52 -16.90
CA VAL A 122 -0.68 -12.51 -17.52
C VAL A 122 -0.05 -13.91 -17.54
N TRP A 123 1.24 -14.01 -17.86
CA TRP A 123 1.97 -15.28 -17.88
C TRP A 123 2.17 -15.83 -16.46
N LEU A 124 2.47 -14.96 -15.50
CA LEU A 124 2.60 -15.32 -14.07
C LEU A 124 1.28 -15.85 -13.52
N LEU A 125 0.16 -15.14 -13.75
CA LEU A 125 -1.17 -15.57 -13.32
C LEU A 125 -1.62 -16.86 -14.01
N SER A 126 -1.37 -17.00 -15.31
CA SER A 126 -1.70 -18.21 -16.08
C SER A 126 -0.91 -19.42 -15.57
N ASN A 127 0.38 -19.28 -15.28
CA ASN A 127 1.18 -20.36 -14.73
C ASN A 127 0.83 -20.69 -13.28
N LEU A 128 0.59 -19.70 -12.43
CA LEU A 128 0.20 -19.93 -11.04
C LEU A 128 -1.18 -20.61 -10.97
N GLY A 129 -2.15 -20.14 -11.75
CA GLY A 129 -3.47 -20.76 -11.88
C GLY A 129 -3.41 -22.16 -12.50
N GLY A 130 -2.59 -22.34 -13.54
CA GLY A 130 -2.39 -23.63 -14.20
C GLY A 130 -1.76 -24.68 -13.29
N GLN A 131 -0.70 -24.31 -12.54
CA GLN A 131 -0.10 -25.21 -11.54
C GLN A 131 -1.06 -25.49 -10.38
N PHE A 132 -1.72 -24.47 -9.82
CA PHE A 132 -2.68 -24.67 -8.74
C PHE A 132 -3.85 -25.58 -9.17
N GLY A 133 -4.43 -25.34 -10.34
CA GLY A 133 -5.49 -26.17 -10.91
C GLY A 133 -5.04 -27.59 -11.23
N PHE A 134 -3.81 -27.79 -11.71
CA PHE A 134 -3.28 -29.11 -12.03
C PHE A 134 -3.00 -29.96 -10.77
N TRP A 135 -2.36 -29.37 -9.75
CA TRP A 135 -1.96 -30.12 -8.54
C TRP A 135 -3.06 -30.25 -7.49
N MET A 136 -3.87 -29.20 -7.31
CA MET A 136 -4.91 -29.16 -6.25
C MET A 136 -6.33 -29.37 -6.79
N GLY A 137 -6.53 -29.40 -8.11
CA GLY A 137 -7.87 -29.46 -8.72
C GLY A 137 -8.74 -28.22 -8.50
N GLY A 138 -8.15 -27.15 -7.93
CA GLY A 138 -8.87 -25.97 -7.44
C GLY A 138 -8.75 -24.74 -8.35
N SER A 139 -9.62 -23.76 -8.14
CA SER A 139 -9.55 -22.45 -8.78
C SER A 139 -9.49 -21.32 -7.74
N VAL A 140 -9.40 -20.06 -8.20
CA VAL A 140 -9.49 -18.89 -7.31
C VAL A 140 -10.76 -18.88 -6.45
N LEU A 141 -11.87 -19.46 -6.95
CA LEU A 141 -13.12 -19.58 -6.20
C LEU A 141 -12.95 -20.44 -4.93
N CYS A 142 -12.19 -21.53 -5.01
CA CYS A 142 -11.90 -22.41 -3.86
C CYS A 142 -11.10 -21.68 -2.76
N LEU A 143 -10.27 -20.70 -3.13
CA LEU A 143 -9.54 -19.86 -2.18
C LEU A 143 -10.46 -18.84 -1.50
N ILE A 144 -11.44 -18.31 -2.23
CA ILE A 144 -12.46 -17.39 -1.69
C ILE A 144 -13.37 -18.15 -0.71
N GLU A 145 -13.89 -19.32 -1.11
CA GLU A 145 -14.70 -20.20 -0.26
C GLU A 145 -13.98 -20.58 1.05
N PHE A 146 -12.70 -20.96 0.96
CA PHE A 146 -11.89 -21.24 2.15
C PHE A 146 -11.71 -20.00 3.05
N ALA A 147 -11.59 -18.81 2.46
CA ALA A 147 -11.48 -17.57 3.22
C ALA A 147 -12.80 -17.18 3.92
N GLU A 148 -13.95 -17.38 3.26
CA GLU A 148 -15.28 -17.19 3.86
C GLU A 148 -15.48 -18.13 5.06
N ILE A 149 -15.21 -19.43 4.88
CA ILE A 149 -15.28 -20.42 5.97
C ILE A 149 -14.34 -20.06 7.14
N ALA A 150 -13.13 -19.57 6.84
CA ALA A 150 -12.18 -19.14 7.87
C ALA A 150 -12.68 -17.90 8.65
N ILE A 151 -13.28 -16.92 7.96
CA ILE A 151 -13.87 -15.72 8.59
C ILE A 151 -15.06 -16.10 9.47
N ASP A 152 -15.98 -16.93 8.98
CA ASP A 152 -17.14 -17.39 9.74
C ASP A 152 -16.71 -18.21 10.97
N PHE A 153 -15.72 -19.08 10.83
CA PHE A 153 -15.16 -19.83 11.96
C PHE A 153 -14.53 -18.90 13.01
N LEU A 154 -13.77 -17.89 12.59
CA LEU A 154 -13.20 -16.87 13.49
C LEU A 154 -14.30 -16.07 14.18
N TRP A 155 -15.36 -15.67 13.47
CA TRP A 155 -16.49 -14.95 14.03
C TRP A 155 -17.24 -15.77 15.08
N ILE A 156 -17.57 -17.03 14.76
CA ILE A 156 -18.27 -17.96 15.67
C ILE A 156 -17.42 -18.27 16.90
N THR A 157 -16.10 -18.48 16.74
CA THR A 157 -15.20 -18.74 17.86
C THR A 157 -15.04 -17.52 18.77
N VAL A 158 -14.97 -16.30 18.23
CA VAL A 158 -14.98 -15.05 19.02
C VAL A 158 -16.30 -14.90 19.79
N ILE A 159 -17.45 -15.11 19.17
CA ILE A 159 -18.75 -15.07 19.85
C ILE A 159 -18.83 -16.11 20.98
N ARG A 160 -18.40 -17.36 20.71
CA ARG A 160 -18.35 -18.45 21.71
C ARG A 160 -17.43 -18.09 22.88
N LEU A 161 -16.24 -17.52 22.62
CA LEU A 161 -15.33 -17.03 23.65
C LEU A 161 -15.95 -15.92 24.49
N VAL A 162 -16.54 -14.88 23.86
CA VAL A 162 -17.19 -13.77 24.57
C VAL A 162 -18.38 -14.25 25.41
N ALA A 163 -19.20 -15.16 24.88
CA ALA A 163 -20.30 -15.77 25.63
C ALA A 163 -19.80 -16.60 26.82
N PHE A 164 -18.73 -17.38 26.64
CA PHE A 164 -18.08 -18.14 27.71
C PHE A 164 -17.50 -17.23 28.81
N PHE A 165 -16.80 -16.15 28.44
CA PHE A 165 -16.29 -15.17 29.39
C PHE A 165 -17.40 -14.40 30.11
N LYS A 166 -18.52 -14.07 29.43
CA LYS A 166 -19.72 -13.51 30.06
C LYS A 166 -20.33 -14.51 31.06
N GLY A 167 -20.51 -15.77 30.68
CA GLY A 167 -21.00 -16.83 31.57
C GLY A 167 -20.11 -17.06 32.79
N LEU A 168 -18.79 -17.00 32.63
CA LEU A 168 -17.83 -17.05 33.74
C LEU A 168 -17.93 -15.82 34.66
N ARG A 169 -18.10 -14.60 34.12
CA ARG A 169 -18.37 -13.40 34.93
C ARG A 169 -19.71 -13.51 35.67
N GLN A 170 -20.74 -14.04 35.02
CA GLN A 170 -22.08 -14.18 35.59
C GLN A 170 -22.10 -15.22 36.71
N ARG A 171 -21.42 -16.37 36.56
CA ARG A 171 -21.18 -17.33 37.65
C ARG A 171 -20.39 -16.72 38.81
N ARG A 172 -19.36 -15.89 38.54
CA ARG A 172 -18.63 -15.13 39.59
C ARG A 172 -19.49 -14.08 40.29
N ALA A 173 -20.47 -13.48 39.61
CA ALA A 173 -21.43 -12.54 40.20
C ALA A 173 -22.47 -13.27 41.06
N GLN A 174 -23.02 -14.39 40.60
CA GLN A 174 -23.93 -15.23 41.38
C GLN A 174 -23.26 -15.81 42.64
N ALA A 175 -21.99 -16.19 42.57
CA ALA A 175 -21.21 -16.61 43.75
C ALA A 175 -21.01 -15.50 44.81
N ARG A 176 -21.23 -14.22 44.47
CA ARG A 176 -21.27 -13.10 45.43
C ARG A 176 -22.66 -12.83 46.03
N TYR A 177 -23.72 -13.47 45.51
CA TYR A 177 -25.11 -13.27 45.95
C TYR A 177 -25.69 -14.48 46.70
N ALA A 178 -24.82 -15.36 47.23
CA ALA A 178 -25.22 -16.47 48.10
C ALA A 178 -25.47 -16.00 49.55
N GLY A 179 -26.44 -15.09 49.73
CA GLY A 179 -27.08 -14.84 51.02
C GLY A 179 -28.18 -15.88 51.30
N PRO A 180 -28.60 -16.06 52.56
CA PRO A 180 -29.71 -16.96 52.89
C PRO A 180 -31.04 -16.48 52.26
N PRO A 181 -32.00 -17.38 52.00
CA PRO A 181 -33.23 -17.04 51.30
C PRO A 181 -34.12 -16.07 52.10
N PRO A 182 -34.84 -15.14 51.44
CA PRO A 182 -35.74 -14.21 52.12
C PRO A 182 -36.92 -14.94 52.76
N THR A 183 -37.39 -14.42 53.90
CA THR A 183 -38.55 -14.95 54.61
C THR A 183 -39.86 -14.48 53.97
N VAL A 184 -40.91 -15.27 54.16
CA VAL A 184 -42.20 -15.20 53.43
C VAL A 184 -42.90 -13.82 53.46
N ALA A 185 -42.55 -12.94 54.42
CA ALA A 185 -43.10 -11.58 54.50
C ALA A 185 -42.72 -10.69 53.30
N GLU A 186 -41.51 -10.83 52.75
CA GLU A 186 -40.99 -9.94 51.69
C GLU A 186 -41.52 -10.32 50.29
N LEU A 187 -41.96 -11.58 50.10
CA LEU A 187 -42.46 -12.08 48.82
C LEU A 187 -43.85 -11.53 48.46
N VAL A 188 -44.62 -11.07 49.45
CA VAL A 188 -45.97 -10.50 49.25
C VAL A 188 -45.88 -9.06 48.72
N GLU A 189 -44.87 -8.30 49.13
CA GLU A 189 -44.69 -6.90 48.70
C GLU A 189 -44.27 -6.83 47.21
N ALA A 190 -43.45 -7.78 46.77
CA ALA A 190 -42.94 -7.88 45.38
C ALA A 190 -44.00 -8.28 44.32
N HIS A 191 -45.24 -8.57 44.70
CA HIS A 191 -46.35 -8.87 43.77
C HIS A 191 -47.50 -7.84 43.83
N THR A 192 -47.23 -6.65 44.36
CA THR A 192 -48.16 -5.52 44.30
C THR A 192 -48.24 -4.97 42.87
N ASN A 193 -49.38 -5.21 42.20
CA ASN A 193 -49.64 -4.67 40.87
C ASN A 193 -49.82 -3.15 40.93
N PHE A 194 -48.88 -2.39 40.37
CA PHE A 194 -48.95 -0.92 40.20
C PHE A 194 -49.98 -0.52 39.12
N ALA A 195 -51.23 -0.93 39.29
CA ALA A 195 -52.32 -0.72 38.32
C ALA A 195 -53.66 -0.35 38.99
N PHE A 196 -53.64 0.31 40.15
CA PHE A 196 -54.76 1.11 40.64
C PHE A 196 -54.23 2.29 41.46
N GLN A 197 -54.59 3.50 41.05
CA GLN A 197 -54.16 4.76 41.65
C GLN A 197 -55.37 5.40 42.35
N PRO A 198 -55.36 5.56 43.69
CA PRO A 198 -56.39 6.29 44.41
C PRO A 198 -56.01 7.77 44.56
N ASP A 199 -56.97 8.67 44.32
CA ASP A 199 -56.80 10.11 44.46
C ASP A 199 -56.54 10.55 45.90
N THR A 200 -55.67 11.55 46.07
CA THR A 200 -55.40 12.20 47.35
C THR A 200 -56.34 13.39 47.57
N ALA A 201 -57.29 13.25 48.49
CA ALA A 201 -58.13 14.35 48.99
C ALA A 201 -57.96 14.52 50.51
N ASN A 202 -57.59 15.73 50.95
CA ASN A 202 -57.33 16.06 52.35
C ASN A 202 -58.60 16.06 53.22
N HIS A 203 -58.45 15.66 54.48
CA HIS A 203 -59.51 15.78 55.49
C HIS A 203 -59.81 17.23 55.89
N GLY A 204 -61.11 17.57 55.91
CA GLY A 204 -61.74 18.61 56.74
C GLY A 204 -62.93 18.00 57.50
N PRO A 205 -63.39 18.53 58.66
CA PRO A 205 -64.17 17.72 59.60
C PRO A 205 -65.70 18.00 59.69
N LYS A 206 -66.44 16.96 60.10
CA LYS A 206 -67.84 16.91 60.64
C LYS A 206 -69.00 16.78 59.59
N PRO A 207 -70.27 16.43 59.98
CA PRO A 207 -70.66 15.03 60.20
C PRO A 207 -72.08 14.62 59.70
N GLY A 208 -72.35 13.30 59.64
CA GLY A 208 -73.67 12.67 59.43
C GLY A 208 -73.71 11.69 58.25
N ALA A 209 -74.69 10.80 58.06
CA ALA A 209 -75.69 10.22 58.97
C ALA A 209 -76.41 9.02 58.27
N TYR A 210 -76.62 7.90 58.98
CA TYR A 210 -77.58 6.80 58.65
C TYR A 210 -77.27 5.92 57.39
N PRO A 211 -77.88 4.71 57.22
CA PRO A 211 -77.06 3.49 57.03
C PRO A 211 -77.51 2.48 55.93
N ASP A 212 -76.79 1.34 55.92
CA ASP A 212 -77.26 -0.03 55.63
C ASP A 212 -77.11 -0.65 54.21
N GLU A 213 -77.12 -1.99 54.25
CA GLU A 213 -77.46 -3.00 53.24
C GLU A 213 -76.44 -3.56 52.19
N GLN A 214 -76.17 -4.86 52.43
CA GLN A 214 -76.23 -6.00 51.49
C GLN A 214 -75.06 -6.36 50.53
N THR A 215 -74.36 -7.42 50.93
CA THR A 215 -73.70 -8.43 50.07
C THR A 215 -74.68 -9.36 49.34
N LEU A 216 -74.39 -9.73 48.08
CA LEU A 216 -74.66 -11.03 47.43
C LEU A 216 -73.68 -11.22 46.21
N PRO A 217 -73.46 -12.44 45.66
CA PRO A 217 -72.12 -12.86 45.17
C PRO A 217 -72.10 -13.48 43.74
N ILE A 218 -71.10 -14.35 43.45
CA ILE A 218 -71.00 -15.37 42.35
C ILE A 218 -70.30 -14.87 41.05
N PRO A 219 -69.62 -15.70 40.21
CA PRO A 219 -68.88 -16.97 40.40
C PRO A 219 -67.38 -16.91 39.98
N GLY A 220 -66.59 -17.94 40.29
CA GLY A 220 -65.27 -18.18 39.67
C GLY A 220 -65.31 -19.16 38.49
N THR A 221 -64.39 -19.01 37.52
CA THR A 221 -64.20 -19.91 36.37
C THR A 221 -62.86 -20.65 36.43
N PRO A 222 -62.79 -21.95 36.04
CA PRO A 222 -61.54 -22.73 36.08
C PRO A 222 -60.64 -22.49 34.85
N PRO A 223 -59.31 -22.75 34.95
CA PRO A 223 -58.36 -22.49 33.87
C PRO A 223 -58.37 -23.58 32.77
N PRO A 224 -58.03 -23.23 31.51
CA PRO A 224 -57.97 -24.18 30.40
C PRO A 224 -56.67 -24.99 30.35
N ASN A 225 -56.74 -26.09 29.59
CA ASN A 225 -55.76 -27.16 29.48
C ASN A 225 -54.65 -26.87 28.44
N TYR A 226 -53.43 -27.34 28.67
CA TYR A 226 -52.31 -27.25 27.72
C TYR A 226 -52.21 -28.52 26.88
N ASP A 227 -52.47 -28.43 25.57
CA ASP A 227 -52.31 -29.56 24.65
C ASP A 227 -50.94 -29.54 23.95
N SER A 228 -50.41 -30.73 23.67
CA SER A 228 -48.99 -30.96 23.36
C SER A 228 -48.72 -31.20 21.87
N LEU A 229 -47.46 -30.97 21.44
CA LEU A 229 -47.01 -31.13 20.05
C LEU A 229 -47.53 -32.40 19.38
N ARG A 230 -48.14 -32.24 18.19
CA ARG A 230 -48.34 -33.33 17.23
C ARG A 230 -47.59 -33.02 15.94
N LEU A 231 -46.64 -33.88 15.59
CA LEU A 231 -45.98 -33.90 14.28
C LEU A 231 -46.93 -34.51 13.24
N GLN A 232 -46.88 -34.01 12.00
CA GLN A 232 -47.71 -34.45 10.89
C GLN A 232 -46.82 -34.78 9.68
N PRO A 233 -46.86 -36.01 9.14
CA PRO A 233 -46.14 -36.40 7.93
C PRO A 233 -47.06 -36.53 6.69
N LEU A 234 -46.43 -36.54 5.51
CA LEU A 234 -46.99 -36.83 4.17
C LEU A 234 -47.95 -35.74 3.61
N ASP A 235 -47.91 -35.40 2.31
CA ASP A 235 -47.94 -36.33 1.17
C ASP A 235 -47.13 -35.92 -0.09
N VAL A 236 -47.02 -36.90 -1.00
CA VAL A 236 -46.43 -36.82 -2.34
C VAL A 236 -47.51 -36.51 -3.39
N ILE A 237 -47.23 -35.64 -4.36
CA ILE A 237 -47.90 -35.64 -5.68
C ILE A 237 -46.83 -35.51 -6.78
N GLU A 238 -46.97 -36.36 -7.80
CA GLU A 238 -46.13 -36.54 -9.00
C GLU A 238 -46.92 -36.14 -10.27
N SER A 239 -46.28 -36.13 -11.45
CA SER A 239 -46.87 -35.88 -12.81
C SER A 239 -47.19 -34.40 -13.12
N ASP A 240 -46.94 -33.79 -14.29
CA ASP A 240 -46.13 -34.06 -15.51
C ASP A 240 -46.00 -32.69 -16.29
N SER A 241 -45.40 -32.47 -17.47
CA SER A 241 -44.88 -33.33 -18.56
C SER A 241 -43.66 -32.68 -19.30
N GLU A 242 -43.20 -33.31 -20.39
CA GLU A 242 -42.61 -32.78 -21.66
C GLU A 242 -41.66 -31.54 -21.66
N GLY A 243 -40.53 -31.51 -22.40
CA GLY A 243 -39.99 -32.44 -23.40
C GLY A 243 -39.74 -31.77 -24.75
N ASP A 244 -38.49 -31.39 -25.08
CA ASP A 244 -37.82 -31.78 -26.33
C ASP A 244 -36.37 -31.21 -26.45
N PRO A 245 -35.46 -31.86 -27.21
CA PRO A 245 -34.08 -31.42 -27.42
C PRO A 245 -33.79 -30.84 -28.82
N ILE A 246 -32.85 -29.90 -28.90
CA ILE A 246 -31.95 -29.66 -30.05
C ILE A 246 -30.55 -29.37 -29.51
#